data_AF-A0A9E2CR96-F1
#
_entry.id   AF-A0A9E2CR96-F1
#
_cell.length_a   1.000
_cell.length_b   1.000
_cell.length_c   1.000
_cell.angle_alpha   90.00
_cell.angle_beta   90.00
_cell.angle_gamma   90.00
#
_symmetry.space_group_name_H-M   'P 1'
#
loop_
_entity.id
_entity.type
_entity.pdbx_description
1 polymer ?
#
loop_
_entity_poly.entity_id
_entity_poly.type
_entity_poly.pdbx_seq_one_letter_code
_entity_poly.pdbx_strand_id
1 'polypeptide(L)'
;IKFQRLQQDQHLRSSQERVVKQIEQAVDDHYVRAEKLLESSGISEEAFKKSDQTVREAVESIRPKQGDIIIDQLISRLGEGSEKVMFRIGRSKSLLGEFISNLANDPSGLNAATFLGEQKARLTGPTRKLSNAPSPDTQINGDEPGGQKERLLKKRYQEAHKKGKGQEAWNAKKDAKKAGIDVSKW
;
A
#
# COMPACT_ATOMS: atom_id res chain seq x y z
N ILE A 1 1.20 -53.05 -14.38
CA ILE A 1 0.30 -51.95 -14.83
C ILE A 1 -0.77 -51.58 -13.78
N LYS A 2 -1.64 -52.50 -13.29
CA LYS A 2 -2.66 -52.17 -12.26
C LYS A 2 -2.10 -51.62 -10.94
N PHE A 3 -1.01 -52.20 -10.43
CA PHE A 3 -0.37 -51.78 -9.17
C PHE A 3 0.25 -50.38 -9.24
N GLN A 4 0.89 -50.03 -10.37
CA GLN A 4 1.43 -48.69 -10.61
C GLN A 4 0.33 -47.62 -10.67
N ARG A 5 -0.81 -47.91 -11.30
CA ARG A 5 -1.96 -46.97 -11.31
C ARG A 5 -2.54 -46.75 -9.91
N LEU A 6 -2.70 -47.83 -9.13
CA LEU A 6 -3.17 -47.74 -7.74
C LEU A 6 -2.25 -46.89 -6.85
N GLN A 7 -0.94 -47.06 -6.98
CA GLN A 7 0.03 -46.21 -6.25
C GLN A 7 0.00 -44.76 -6.71
N GLN A 8 -0.13 -44.52 -8.02
CA GLN A 8 -0.24 -43.17 -8.59
C GLN A 8 -1.52 -42.47 -8.12
N ASP A 9 -2.65 -43.16 -8.07
CA ASP A 9 -3.93 -42.62 -7.58
C ASP A 9 -3.88 -42.30 -6.08
N GLN A 10 -3.26 -43.16 -5.27
CA GLN A 10 -3.05 -42.89 -3.84
C GLN A 10 -2.12 -41.69 -3.60
N HIS A 11 -1.03 -41.57 -4.38
CA HIS A 11 -0.14 -40.41 -4.31
C HIS A 11 -0.87 -39.12 -4.71
N LEU A 12 -1.70 -39.17 -5.75
CA LEU A 12 -2.49 -38.01 -6.19
C LEU A 12 -3.49 -37.57 -5.11
N ARG A 13 -4.24 -38.51 -4.52
CA ARG A 13 -5.20 -38.23 -3.45
C ARG A 13 -4.54 -37.63 -2.22
N SER A 14 -3.48 -38.27 -1.73
CA SER A 14 -2.74 -37.76 -0.56
C SER A 14 -2.10 -36.39 -0.80
N SER A 15 -1.66 -36.10 -2.03
CA SER A 15 -1.17 -34.78 -2.40
C SER A 15 -2.28 -33.73 -2.41
N GLN A 16 -3.46 -34.07 -2.94
CA GLN A 16 -4.63 -33.19 -2.93
C GLN A 16 -5.09 -32.88 -1.50
N GLU A 17 -5.19 -33.89 -0.63
CA GLU A 17 -5.58 -33.71 0.78
C GLU A 17 -4.61 -32.79 1.53
N ARG A 18 -3.30 -32.89 1.25
CA ARG A 18 -2.31 -31.98 1.84
C ARG A 18 -2.51 -30.54 1.40
N VAL A 19 -2.78 -30.32 0.11
CA VAL A 19 -3.04 -28.97 -0.41
C VAL A 19 -4.31 -28.38 0.20
N VAL A 20 -5.38 -29.16 0.31
CA VAL A 20 -6.63 -28.71 0.95
C VAL A 20 -6.37 -28.29 2.40
N LYS A 21 -5.71 -29.14 3.19
CA LYS A 21 -5.37 -28.82 4.59
C LYS A 21 -4.48 -27.58 4.72
N GLN A 22 -3.54 -27.37 3.79
CA GLN A 22 -2.70 -26.17 3.78
C GLN A 22 -3.51 -24.90 3.50
N ILE A 23 -4.50 -24.98 2.61
CA ILE A 23 -5.40 -23.86 2.32
C ILE A 23 -6.26 -23.56 3.56
N GLU A 24 -6.90 -24.58 4.14
CA GLU A 24 -7.71 -24.45 5.36
C GLU A 24 -6.92 -23.80 6.49
N GLN A 25 -5.72 -24.31 6.80
CA GLN A 25 -4.87 -23.73 7.83
C GLN A 25 -4.50 -22.27 7.53
N ALA A 26 -4.21 -21.94 6.27
CA ALA A 26 -3.84 -20.57 5.92
C ALA A 26 -5.01 -19.59 6.03
N VAL A 27 -6.24 -20.07 5.82
CA VAL A 27 -7.49 -19.32 6.06
C VAL A 27 -7.74 -19.13 7.56
N ASP A 28 -7.54 -20.16 8.37
CA ASP A 28 -7.62 -20.03 9.84
C ASP A 28 -6.60 -18.99 10.35
N ASP A 29 -5.35 -19.11 9.91
CA ASP A 29 -4.30 -18.16 10.27
C ASP A 29 -4.62 -16.74 9.78
N HIS A 30 -5.32 -16.62 8.65
CA HIS A 30 -5.77 -15.33 8.13
C HIS A 30 -6.77 -14.65 9.06
N TYR A 31 -7.76 -15.39 9.58
CA TYR A 31 -8.73 -14.82 10.51
C TYR A 31 -8.11 -14.53 11.89
N VAL A 32 -7.14 -15.33 12.35
CA VAL A 32 -6.34 -15.02 13.55
C VAL A 32 -5.54 -13.72 13.37
N ARG A 33 -4.96 -13.48 12.19
CA ARG A 33 -4.29 -12.20 11.89
C ARG A 33 -5.29 -11.06 11.76
N ALA A 34 -6.47 -11.32 11.22
CA ALA A 34 -7.54 -10.33 11.13
C ALA A 34 -7.93 -9.84 12.52
N GLU A 35 -8.11 -10.73 13.50
CA GLU A 35 -8.40 -10.36 14.90
C GLU A 35 -7.34 -9.39 15.46
N LYS A 36 -6.05 -9.71 15.31
CA LYS A 36 -4.95 -8.82 15.69
C LYS A 36 -4.97 -7.47 14.96
N LEU A 37 -5.39 -7.47 13.69
CA LEU A 37 -5.57 -6.25 12.92
C LEU A 37 -6.69 -5.39 13.53
N LEU A 38 -7.81 -5.98 13.93
CA LEU A 38 -8.92 -5.25 14.57
C LEU A 38 -8.43 -4.56 15.85
N GLU A 39 -7.75 -5.30 16.73
CA GLU A 39 -7.22 -4.80 18.00
C GLU A 39 -6.24 -3.62 17.82
N SER A 40 -5.37 -3.71 16.81
CA SER A 40 -4.28 -2.75 16.63
C SER A 40 -4.65 -1.50 15.82
N SER A 41 -5.76 -1.52 15.07
CA SER A 41 -6.10 -0.45 14.12
C SER A 41 -7.44 0.24 14.38
N GLY A 42 -8.23 -0.26 15.33
CA GLY A 42 -9.57 0.28 15.62
C GLY A 42 -10.61 -0.03 14.53
N ILE A 43 -10.31 -0.98 13.64
CA ILE A 43 -11.28 -1.51 12.68
C ILE A 43 -12.30 -2.36 13.44
N SER A 44 -13.60 -2.14 13.21
CA SER A 44 -14.63 -3.01 13.78
C SER A 44 -14.70 -4.36 13.06
N GLU A 45 -15.12 -5.40 13.78
CA GLU A 45 -15.30 -6.74 13.23
C GLU A 45 -16.27 -6.74 12.04
N GLU A 46 -17.37 -5.99 12.12
CA GLU A 46 -18.35 -5.86 11.04
C GLU A 46 -17.75 -5.19 9.81
N ALA A 47 -16.90 -4.18 10.01
CA ALA A 47 -16.22 -3.51 8.91
C ALA A 47 -15.26 -4.46 8.17
N PHE A 48 -14.60 -5.36 8.90
CA PHE A 48 -13.76 -6.38 8.29
C PHE A 48 -14.58 -7.43 7.57
N LYS A 49 -15.58 -8.03 8.24
CA LYS A 49 -16.48 -9.04 7.66
C LYS A 49 -17.14 -8.55 6.38
N LYS A 50 -17.65 -7.31 6.39
CA LYS A 50 -18.26 -6.69 5.20
C LYS A 50 -17.25 -6.54 4.06
N SER A 51 -16.01 -6.16 4.39
CA SER A 51 -14.96 -6.03 3.39
C SER A 51 -14.61 -7.38 2.76
N ASP A 52 -14.40 -8.41 3.58
CA ASP A 52 -14.12 -9.77 3.12
C ASP A 52 -15.25 -10.32 2.25
N GLN A 53 -16.50 -10.20 2.72
CA GLN A 53 -17.69 -10.60 1.98
C GLN A 53 -17.79 -9.88 0.63
N THR A 54 -17.50 -8.57 0.58
CA THR A 54 -17.52 -7.81 -0.67
C THR A 54 -16.53 -8.39 -1.69
N VAL A 55 -15.34 -8.81 -1.25
CA VAL A 55 -14.35 -9.42 -2.15
C VAL A 55 -14.83 -10.79 -2.63
N ARG A 56 -15.32 -11.65 -1.73
CA ARG A 56 -15.84 -12.99 -2.06
C ARG A 56 -17.01 -12.92 -3.04
N GLU A 57 -17.99 -12.06 -2.78
CA GLU A 57 -19.15 -11.84 -3.66
C GLU A 57 -18.75 -11.29 -5.03
N ALA A 58 -17.76 -10.40 -5.08
CA ALA A 58 -17.28 -9.86 -6.34
C ALA A 58 -16.61 -10.95 -7.20
N VAL A 59 -15.84 -11.86 -6.60
CA VAL A 59 -15.27 -13.00 -7.33
C VAL A 59 -16.35 -14.00 -7.73
N GLU A 60 -17.29 -14.32 -6.84
CA GLU A 60 -18.43 -15.20 -7.14
C GLU A 60 -19.24 -14.70 -8.35
N SER A 61 -19.37 -13.38 -8.50
CA SER A 61 -20.09 -12.77 -9.62
C SER A 61 -19.45 -13.03 -11.00
N ILE A 62 -18.13 -13.20 -11.06
CA ILE A 62 -17.38 -13.46 -12.30
C ILE A 62 -16.94 -14.92 -12.46
N ARG A 63 -16.95 -15.69 -11.38
CA ARG A 63 -16.60 -17.11 -11.31
C ARG A 63 -17.61 -17.84 -10.41
N PRO A 64 -18.83 -18.11 -10.90
CA PRO A 64 -19.88 -18.73 -10.09
C PRO A 64 -19.47 -20.08 -9.51
N LYS A 65 -19.84 -20.32 -8.26
CA LYS A 65 -19.54 -21.50 -7.43
C LYS A 65 -18.05 -21.69 -7.11
N GLN A 66 -17.23 -20.66 -7.35
CA GLN A 66 -15.79 -20.72 -7.15
C GLN A 66 -15.26 -19.54 -6.35
N GLY A 67 -16.11 -18.58 -5.96
CA GLY A 67 -15.71 -17.38 -5.23
C GLY A 67 -14.86 -17.69 -4.01
N ASP A 68 -15.39 -18.51 -3.10
CA ASP A 68 -14.70 -18.86 -1.85
C ASP A 68 -13.41 -19.63 -2.09
N ILE A 69 -13.44 -20.66 -2.95
CA ILE A 69 -12.26 -21.49 -3.23
C ILE A 69 -11.14 -20.65 -3.83
N ILE A 70 -11.45 -19.72 -4.74
CA ILE A 70 -10.45 -18.83 -5.34
C ILE A 70 -9.86 -17.90 -4.28
N ILE A 71 -10.71 -17.28 -3.44
CA ILE A 71 -10.25 -16.39 -2.38
C ILE A 71 -9.38 -17.14 -1.37
N ASP A 72 -9.78 -18.33 -0.94
CA ASP A 72 -9.03 -19.13 0.02
C ASP A 72 -7.65 -19.54 -0.54
N GLN A 73 -7.58 -19.90 -1.83
CA GLN A 73 -6.32 -20.14 -2.52
C GLN A 73 -5.43 -18.89 -2.57
N LEU A 74 -6.02 -17.72 -2.84
CA LEU A 74 -5.27 -16.46 -2.87
C LEU A 74 -4.78 -16.07 -1.47
N ILE A 75 -5.59 -16.25 -0.43
CA ILE A 75 -5.22 -16.07 0.98
C ILE A 75 -4.03 -16.97 1.32
N SER A 76 -4.10 -18.24 0.96
CA SER A 76 -3.02 -19.21 1.18
C SER A 76 -1.71 -18.78 0.53
N ARG A 77 -1.76 -18.32 -0.73
CA ARG A 77 -0.57 -17.84 -1.46
C ARG A 77 -0.02 -16.52 -0.91
N LEU A 78 -0.88 -15.62 -0.43
CA LEU A 78 -0.46 -14.36 0.16
C LEU A 78 0.17 -14.57 1.54
N GLY A 79 -0.34 -15.49 2.35
CA GLY A 79 0.14 -15.73 3.72
C GLY A 79 -0.02 -14.50 4.61
N GLU A 80 1.04 -14.14 5.35
CA GLU A 80 1.06 -12.96 6.22
C GLU A 80 0.72 -11.67 5.44
N GLY A 81 -0.15 -10.81 6.00
CA GLY A 81 -0.59 -9.58 5.35
C GLY A 81 -1.81 -9.75 4.46
N SER A 82 -2.26 -10.99 4.22
CA SER A 82 -3.51 -11.27 3.48
C SER A 82 -4.71 -10.56 4.10
N GLU A 83 -4.82 -10.51 5.43
CA GLU A 83 -5.89 -9.83 6.16
C GLU A 83 -5.95 -8.33 5.85
N LYS A 84 -4.79 -7.67 5.77
CA LYS A 84 -4.71 -6.25 5.42
C LYS A 84 -5.08 -6.01 3.96
N VAL A 85 -4.65 -6.91 3.07
CA VAL A 85 -4.93 -6.82 1.63
C VAL A 85 -6.43 -6.98 1.39
N MET A 86 -7.05 -8.05 1.91
CA MET A 86 -8.48 -8.33 1.76
C MET A 86 -9.31 -7.17 2.30
N PHE A 87 -8.98 -6.70 3.51
CA PHE A 87 -9.64 -5.55 4.11
C PHE A 87 -9.55 -4.29 3.24
N ARG A 88 -8.36 -3.96 2.71
CA ARG A 88 -8.16 -2.77 1.88
C ARG A 88 -8.90 -2.86 0.55
N ILE A 89 -8.87 -4.02 -0.10
CA ILE A 89 -9.50 -4.23 -1.40
C ILE A 89 -11.01 -4.15 -1.27
N GLY A 90 -11.62 -4.88 -0.33
CA GLY A 90 -13.08 -4.85 -0.15
C GLY A 90 -13.63 -3.47 0.23
N ARG A 91 -12.81 -2.60 0.84
CA ARG A 91 -13.20 -1.21 1.15
C ARG A 91 -13.05 -0.25 -0.01
N SER A 92 -12.22 -0.56 -1.00
CA SER A 92 -11.90 0.33 -2.11
C SER A 92 -12.51 -0.17 -3.40
N LYS A 93 -13.56 0.51 -3.88
CA LYS A 93 -14.19 0.18 -5.17
C LYS A 93 -13.20 0.17 -6.33
N SER A 94 -12.20 1.05 -6.31
CA SER A 94 -11.17 1.12 -7.35
C SER A 94 -10.25 -0.09 -7.32
N LEU A 95 -9.75 -0.48 -6.15
CA LEU A 95 -8.84 -1.63 -6.03
C LEU A 95 -9.58 -2.95 -6.26
N LEU A 96 -10.84 -3.03 -5.80
CA LEU A 96 -11.71 -4.15 -6.10
C LEU A 96 -11.96 -4.27 -7.61
N GLY A 97 -12.28 -3.17 -8.29
CA GLY A 97 -12.46 -3.16 -9.74
C GLY A 97 -11.20 -3.61 -10.50
N GLU A 98 -10.03 -3.16 -10.07
CA GLU A 98 -8.74 -3.58 -10.65
C GLU A 98 -8.45 -5.06 -10.40
N PHE A 99 -8.68 -5.55 -9.18
CA PHE A 99 -8.56 -6.97 -8.84
C PHE A 99 -9.48 -7.84 -9.71
N ILE A 100 -10.77 -7.49 -9.79
CA ILE A 100 -11.75 -8.23 -10.58
C ILE A 100 -11.42 -8.17 -12.07
N SER A 101 -10.96 -7.02 -12.57
CA SER A 101 -10.51 -6.89 -13.97
C SER A 101 -9.32 -7.82 -14.26
N ASN A 102 -8.30 -7.83 -13.38
CA ASN A 102 -7.14 -8.71 -13.52
C ASN A 102 -7.52 -10.19 -13.47
N LEU A 103 -8.49 -10.57 -12.64
CA LEU A 103 -8.96 -11.95 -12.52
C LEU A 103 -9.87 -12.38 -13.69
N ALA A 104 -10.67 -11.46 -14.22
CA ALA A 104 -11.54 -11.72 -15.37
C ALA A 104 -10.72 -11.88 -16.67
N ASN A 105 -9.72 -11.02 -16.86
CA ASN A 105 -8.89 -10.95 -18.07
C ASN A 105 -7.83 -12.06 -18.16
N ASP A 106 -7.44 -12.65 -17.03
CA ASP A 106 -6.45 -13.72 -16.98
C ASP A 106 -7.01 -14.98 -16.30
N PRO A 107 -7.40 -16.02 -17.07
CA PRO A 107 -7.93 -17.27 -16.54
C PRO A 107 -6.97 -18.01 -15.58
N SER A 108 -5.66 -17.76 -15.67
CA SER A 108 -4.68 -18.38 -14.77
C SER A 108 -4.65 -17.72 -13.39
N GLY A 109 -5.20 -16.50 -13.27
CA GLY A 109 -5.20 -15.70 -12.05
C GLY A 109 -3.83 -15.13 -11.68
N LEU A 110 -2.81 -15.23 -12.54
CA LEU A 110 -1.46 -14.74 -12.26
C LEU A 110 -1.41 -13.21 -12.18
N ASN A 111 -2.14 -12.51 -13.04
CA ASN A 111 -2.25 -11.04 -12.98
C ASN A 111 -2.89 -10.60 -11.67
N ALA A 112 -3.97 -11.26 -11.26
CA ALA A 112 -4.63 -10.99 -10.00
C ALA A 112 -3.70 -11.28 -8.81
N ALA A 113 -3.00 -12.42 -8.80
CA ALA A 113 -2.05 -12.76 -7.75
C ALA A 113 -0.88 -11.75 -7.67
N THR A 114 -0.36 -11.30 -8.82
CA THR A 114 0.70 -10.28 -8.88
C THR A 114 0.21 -8.96 -8.29
N PHE A 115 -0.97 -8.50 -8.71
CA PHE A 115 -1.60 -7.30 -8.16
C PHE A 115 -1.76 -7.38 -6.64
N LEU A 116 -2.26 -8.51 -6.13
CA LEU A 116 -2.41 -8.72 -4.69
C LEU A 116 -1.06 -8.72 -3.96
N GLY A 117 -0.02 -9.30 -4.57
CA GLY A 117 1.36 -9.27 -4.07
C GLY A 117 1.91 -7.84 -3.96
N GLU A 118 1.64 -6.99 -4.94
CA GLU A 118 2.00 -5.57 -4.88
C GLU A 118 1.26 -4.82 -3.77
N GLN A 119 -0.05 -5.08 -3.60
CA GLN A 119 -0.82 -4.49 -2.50
C GLN A 119 -0.26 -4.95 -1.14
N LYS A 120 0.08 -6.23 -1.01
CA LYS A 120 0.74 -6.76 0.19
C LYS A 120 2.05 -6.03 0.45
N ALA A 121 2.92 -5.89 -0.54
CA ALA A 121 4.20 -5.20 -0.40
C ALA A 121 4.03 -3.74 0.05
N ARG A 122 3.01 -3.04 -0.44
CA ARG A 122 2.68 -1.66 0.00
C ARG A 122 2.20 -1.58 1.44
N LEU A 123 1.52 -2.62 1.94
CA LEU A 123 0.90 -2.64 3.27
C LEU A 123 1.78 -3.23 4.36
N THR A 124 2.70 -4.12 3.98
CA THR A 124 3.59 -4.84 4.90
C THR A 124 5.05 -4.39 4.78
N GLY A 125 5.39 -3.69 3.69
CA GLY A 125 6.72 -3.15 3.49
C GLY A 125 7.08 -2.14 4.59
N PRO A 126 8.38 -2.00 4.91
CA PRO A 126 8.83 -0.99 5.84
C PRO A 126 8.36 0.37 5.35
N THR A 127 7.63 1.10 6.20
CA THR A 127 7.37 2.53 5.98
C THR A 127 8.72 3.16 5.69
N ARG A 128 8.88 3.77 4.51
CA ARG A 128 10.10 4.51 4.15
C ARG A 128 10.42 5.38 5.36
N LYS A 129 11.47 5.05 6.10
CA LYS A 129 11.99 5.93 7.14
C LYS A 129 12.25 7.24 6.41
N LEU A 130 11.53 8.28 6.80
CA LEU A 130 11.93 9.64 6.46
C LEU A 130 13.39 9.72 6.87
N SER A 131 14.27 9.79 5.87
CA SER A 131 15.69 9.92 6.08
C SER A 131 15.89 11.18 6.90
N ASN A 132 16.32 11.02 8.16
CA ASN A 132 16.91 12.12 8.93
C ASN A 132 18.35 12.42 8.46
N ALA A 133 18.83 11.75 7.41
CA ALA A 133 20.08 12.15 6.80
C ALA A 133 19.89 13.57 6.26
N PRO A 134 20.79 14.50 6.61
CA PRO A 134 20.86 15.79 5.94
C PRO A 134 20.91 15.52 4.43
N SER A 135 20.19 16.32 3.65
CA SER A 135 20.29 16.24 2.19
C SER A 135 21.77 16.29 1.78
N PRO A 136 22.20 15.54 0.75
CA PRO A 136 23.56 15.64 0.25
C PRO A 136 23.88 17.11 -0.01
N ASP A 137 25.05 17.57 0.46
CA ASP A 137 25.48 18.94 0.27
C ASP A 137 25.35 19.30 -1.21
N THR A 138 24.65 20.39 -1.50
CA THR A 138 24.59 20.94 -2.84
C THR A 138 26.02 21.20 -3.29
N GLN A 139 26.43 20.53 -4.35
CA GLN A 139 27.68 20.74 -5.08
C GLN A 139 28.04 22.23 -5.07
N ILE A 140 29.16 22.56 -4.44
CA ILE A 140 29.70 23.91 -4.36
C ILE A 140 30.11 24.30 -5.78
N ASN A 141 29.20 24.93 -6.51
CA ASN A 141 29.56 25.83 -7.59
C ASN A 141 29.68 27.22 -6.96
N GLY A 142 30.86 27.82 -7.11
CA GLY A 142 31.21 29.09 -6.52
C GLY A 142 30.28 30.24 -6.90
N ASP A 143 30.32 31.23 -6.00
CA ASP A 143 29.83 32.60 -6.10
C ASP A 143 28.34 32.88 -5.89
N GLU A 144 27.92 32.98 -4.62
CA GLU A 144 27.51 34.24 -3.96
C GLU A 144 27.09 33.97 -2.50
N PRO A 145 27.38 34.86 -1.54
CA PRO A 145 27.07 34.65 -0.13
C PRO A 145 25.58 34.92 0.11
N GLY A 146 24.76 33.89 -0.06
CA GLY A 146 23.36 33.93 0.32
C GLY A 146 22.70 32.56 0.23
N GLY A 147 22.64 31.85 1.35
CA GLY A 147 22.08 30.50 1.43
C GLY A 147 20.65 30.41 0.91
N GLN A 148 20.17 29.20 0.62
CA GLN A 148 18.84 28.92 0.07
C GLN A 148 17.68 29.66 0.79
N LYS A 149 17.83 29.88 2.11
CA LYS A 149 16.90 30.62 2.96
C LYS A 149 16.80 32.11 2.60
N GLU A 150 17.91 32.74 2.24
CA GLU A 150 17.96 34.12 1.76
C GLU A 150 17.21 34.28 0.44
N ARG A 151 17.49 33.39 -0.52
CA ARG A 151 16.82 33.40 -1.82
C ARG A 151 15.30 33.29 -1.69
N LEU A 152 14.82 32.42 -0.80
CA LEU A 152 13.39 32.24 -0.54
C LEU A 152 12.75 33.47 0.11
N LEU A 153 13.40 34.07 1.11
CA LEU A 153 12.89 35.26 1.79
C LEU A 153 12.92 36.50 0.89
N LYS A 154 13.96 36.65 0.06
CA LYS A 154 14.07 37.72 -0.94
C LYS A 154 12.97 37.61 -2.00
N LYS A 155 12.69 36.38 -2.49
CA LYS A 155 11.60 36.13 -3.43
C LYS A 155 10.23 36.47 -2.82
N ARG A 156 9.98 36.06 -1.57
CA ARG A 156 8.73 36.37 -0.85
C ARG A 156 8.55 37.88 -0.68
N TYR A 157 9.62 38.59 -0.35
CA TYR A 157 9.61 40.06 -0.27
C TYR A 157 9.30 40.70 -1.63
N GLN A 158 10.00 40.32 -2.70
CA GLN A 158 9.80 40.88 -4.04
C GLN A 158 8.38 40.66 -4.56
N GLU A 159 7.82 39.47 -4.35
CA GLU A 159 6.44 39.15 -4.73
C GLU A 159 5.41 39.97 -3.95
N ALA A 160 5.59 40.14 -2.63
CA ALA A 160 4.72 40.97 -1.81
C ALA A 160 4.82 42.45 -2.16
N HIS A 161 6.03 42.95 -2.42
CA HIS A 161 6.29 44.33 -2.83
C HIS A 161 5.65 44.64 -4.20
N LYS A 162 5.84 43.74 -5.19
CA LYS A 162 5.23 43.87 -6.53
C LYS A 162 3.70 43.88 -6.48
N LYS A 163 3.10 43.16 -5.53
CA LYS A 163 1.64 43.06 -5.36
C LYS A 163 1.05 44.16 -4.45
N GLY A 164 1.85 45.14 -4.02
CA GLY A 164 1.40 46.23 -3.15
C GLY A 164 1.02 45.79 -1.73
N LYS A 165 1.47 44.61 -1.29
CA LYS A 165 1.12 44.03 0.00
C LYS A 165 2.15 44.40 1.07
N GLY A 166 2.07 45.64 1.57
CA GLY A 166 3.05 46.21 2.50
C GLY A 166 3.32 45.37 3.75
N GLN A 167 2.29 44.80 4.37
CA GLN A 167 2.43 43.99 5.58
C GLN A 167 3.19 42.67 5.32
N GLU A 168 2.95 42.01 4.18
CA GLU A 168 3.62 40.77 3.80
C GLU A 168 5.10 41.02 3.46
N ALA A 169 5.40 42.15 2.80
CA ALA A 169 6.76 42.58 2.51
C ALA A 169 7.55 42.89 3.80
N TRP A 170 6.91 43.58 4.75
CA TRP A 170 7.51 43.88 6.05
C TRP A 170 7.79 42.61 6.87
N ASN A 171 6.85 41.66 6.90
CA ASN A 171 7.03 40.37 7.56
C ASN A 171 8.23 39.61 6.96
N ALA A 172 8.37 39.59 5.63
CA ALA A 172 9.51 38.94 4.96
C ALA A 172 10.86 39.59 5.33
N LYS A 173 10.93 40.93 5.41
CA LYS A 173 12.12 41.65 5.89
C LYS A 173 12.44 41.33 7.36
N LYS A 174 11.41 41.26 8.21
CA LYS A 174 11.57 40.93 9.64
C LYS A 174 12.11 39.50 9.83
N ASP A 175 11.58 38.54 9.06
CA ASP A 175 12.02 37.14 9.11
C ASP A 175 13.45 36.97 8.58
N ALA A 176 13.84 37.75 7.55
CA ALA A 176 15.21 37.79 7.05
C ALA A 176 16.19 38.40 8.06
N LYS A 177 15.84 39.52 8.72
CA LYS A 177 16.65 40.08 9.82
C LYS A 177 16.81 39.10 10.98
N LYS A 178 15.74 38.40 11.38
CA LYS A 178 15.81 37.34 12.41
C LYS A 178 16.72 36.19 12.01
N ALA A 179 16.86 35.93 10.72
CA ALA A 179 17.74 34.90 10.19
C ALA A 179 19.19 35.39 9.97
N GLY A 180 19.53 36.62 10.39
CA GLY A 180 20.88 37.18 10.24
C GLY A 180 21.22 37.65 8.83
N ILE A 181 20.24 37.80 7.96
CA ILE A 181 20.41 38.21 6.55
C ILE A 181 20.38 39.74 6.46
N ASP A 182 21.32 40.33 5.71
CA ASP A 182 21.30 41.76 5.41
C ASP A 182 20.19 42.11 4.40
N VAL A 183 19.22 42.89 4.85
CA VAL A 183 18.07 43.34 4.05
C VAL A 183 18.16 44.80 3.62
N SER A 184 19.33 45.44 3.78
CA SER A 184 19.56 46.85 3.42
C SER A 184 19.28 47.15 1.94
N LYS A 185 19.46 46.16 1.07
CA LYS A 185 19.26 46.24 -0.39
C LYS A 185 17.96 45.58 -0.90
N TRP A 186 17.03 45.25 0.01
CA TRP A 186 15.73 44.66 -0.34
C TRP A 186 14.69 45.76 -0.47
#